data_AF-A0A7C3TIA1-F1
#
_entry.id   AF-A0A7C3TIA1-F1
#
_cell.length_a   1.000
_cell.length_b   1.000
_cell.length_c   1.000
_cell.angle_alpha   90.00
_cell.angle_beta   90.00
_cell.angle_gamma   90.00
#
_symmetry.space_group_name_H-M   'P 1'
#
loop_
_entity.id
_entity.type
_entity.pdbx_description
1 polymer ?
#
loop_
_entity_poly.entity_id
_entity_poly.type
_entity_poly.pdbx_seq_one_letter_code
_entity_poly.pdbx_strand_id
1 'polypeptide(L)'
;MTVKIMPIASETLGVRSMATFVETHDVKLLMDAGVSLGPRFGLVPHPIEYKALKEARNSLERFAIKADAITISHYHFDHYTATWNSIEAKWTWSSYDVAEKIYGGKVVLAKDYQDYINASQRRRGWIFSKIADKFVKEIKYVDSSTIEFGETLISFSQPLPHGEDDTRLGFVLSLQIKHGDEDLLYCPDFQGPMSNKALDYILEVSPTKLIIGGPPLYLSGYKVPARSIEKGFENLMRIISKVPLTIIDHHLMRDEKALERLQGLKEIASQHGNSILTFAEYLGKQNRLLEAIRPQLYDEFPPDHDFQNWMKLSPVRQRSVLPPL
;
A
#
# COMPACT_ATOMS: atom_id res chain seq x y z
N MET A 1 -26.61 -5.13 -3.88
CA MET A 1 -25.89 -4.06 -3.19
C MET A 1 -24.41 -4.29 -3.40
N THR A 2 -23.57 -3.25 -3.51
CA THR A 2 -22.22 -3.38 -4.11
C THR A 2 -21.12 -2.99 -3.12
N VAL A 3 -20.07 -3.79 -3.03
CA VAL A 3 -18.78 -3.37 -2.46
C VAL A 3 -18.15 -2.35 -3.41
N LYS A 4 -18.13 -1.06 -3.03
CA LYS A 4 -17.51 0.01 -3.81
C LYS A 4 -16.06 0.18 -3.37
N ILE A 5 -15.12 0.08 -4.30
CA ILE A 5 -13.69 0.30 -4.04
C ILE A 5 -13.27 1.62 -4.69
N MET A 6 -12.51 2.40 -3.94
CA MET A 6 -11.96 3.68 -4.35
C MET A 6 -10.47 3.70 -4.03
N PRO A 7 -9.61 3.38 -5.00
CA PRO A 7 -8.17 3.61 -4.91
C PRO A 7 -7.84 5.05 -4.48
N ILE A 8 -7.04 5.23 -3.43
CA ILE A 8 -6.69 6.56 -2.91
C ILE A 8 -5.28 6.97 -3.31
N ALA A 9 -4.32 6.06 -3.11
CA ALA A 9 -2.93 6.30 -3.41
C ALA A 9 -2.23 4.97 -3.74
N SER A 10 -1.32 5.02 -4.71
CA SER A 10 -0.46 3.91 -5.11
C SER A 10 0.62 4.41 -6.06
N GLU A 11 1.54 3.52 -6.42
CA GLU A 11 2.65 3.80 -7.32
C GLU A 11 2.16 4.24 -8.70
N THR A 12 1.06 3.67 -9.20
CA THR A 12 0.45 4.17 -10.46
C THR A 12 -0.26 5.51 -10.32
N LEU A 13 -0.49 5.99 -9.09
CA LEU A 13 -0.96 7.35 -8.78
C LEU A 13 0.18 8.31 -8.40
N GLY A 14 1.43 7.85 -8.41
CA GLY A 14 2.63 8.67 -8.28
C GLY A 14 3.35 8.62 -6.93
N VAL A 15 2.91 7.80 -5.97
CA VAL A 15 3.54 7.67 -4.64
C VAL A 15 3.52 6.23 -4.16
N ARG A 16 4.44 5.82 -3.28
CA ARG A 16 4.37 4.49 -2.68
C ARG A 16 3.19 4.41 -1.73
N SER A 17 2.23 3.53 -2.00
CA SER A 17 1.07 3.30 -1.14
C SER A 17 0.26 2.10 -1.65
N MET A 18 -0.70 1.64 -0.84
CA MET A 18 -1.83 0.83 -1.29
C MET A 18 -3.15 1.28 -0.65
N ALA A 19 -3.22 2.56 -0.28
CA ALA A 19 -4.37 3.09 0.42
C ALA A 19 -5.63 2.97 -0.43
N THR A 20 -6.64 2.32 0.12
CA THR A 20 -7.90 2.05 -0.58
C THR A 20 -9.06 2.38 0.35
N PHE A 21 -10.06 3.09 -0.14
CA PHE A 21 -11.31 3.28 0.58
C PHE A 21 -12.35 2.30 0.05
N VAL A 22 -12.99 1.56 0.94
CA VAL A 22 -14.05 0.60 0.60
C VAL A 22 -15.32 0.99 1.33
N GLU A 23 -16.43 1.02 0.61
CA GLU A 23 -17.76 1.31 1.14
C GLU A 23 -18.71 0.16 0.81
N THR A 24 -19.32 -0.40 1.84
CA THR A 24 -20.50 -1.26 1.74
C THR A 24 -21.72 -0.48 2.23
N HIS A 25 -22.88 -1.14 2.27
CA HIS A 25 -24.07 -0.55 2.90
C HIS A 25 -23.88 -0.30 4.40
N ASP A 26 -23.09 -1.14 5.07
CA ASP A 26 -23.02 -1.18 6.54
C ASP A 26 -21.77 -0.51 7.12
N VAL A 27 -20.69 -0.39 6.34
CA VAL A 27 -19.40 0.12 6.84
C VAL A 27 -18.54 0.76 5.74
N LYS A 28 -17.85 1.83 6.11
CA LYS A 28 -16.81 2.51 5.33
C LYS A 28 -15.44 2.30 5.96
N LEU A 29 -14.54 1.67 5.21
CA LEU A 29 -13.18 1.37 5.64
C LEU A 29 -12.18 2.21 4.84
N LEU A 30 -11.26 2.89 5.53
CA LEU A 30 -10.04 3.38 4.92
C LEU A 30 -8.91 2.40 5.23
N MET A 31 -8.43 1.72 4.20
CA MET A 31 -7.45 0.65 4.34
C MET A 31 -6.06 1.20 4.11
N ASP A 32 -5.13 0.86 5.01
CA ASP A 32 -3.71 1.18 4.93
C ASP A 32 -3.43 2.63 4.55
N ALA A 33 -3.87 3.55 5.41
CA ALA A 33 -3.75 5.00 5.22
C ALA A 33 -2.30 5.52 5.34
N GLY A 34 -1.35 4.93 4.61
CA GLY A 34 0.04 5.35 4.51
C GLY A 34 0.40 5.80 3.10
N VAL A 35 1.31 6.76 2.99
CA VAL A 35 1.89 7.21 1.72
C VAL A 35 3.33 7.60 1.96
N SER A 36 4.20 7.29 1.00
CA SER A 36 5.60 7.70 1.05
C SER A 36 6.22 7.89 -0.33
N LEU A 37 7.35 8.59 -0.35
CA LEU A 37 8.34 8.59 -1.41
C LEU A 37 9.53 7.75 -0.94
N GLY A 38 10.37 7.30 -1.88
CA GLY A 38 11.50 6.45 -1.51
C GLY A 38 12.82 6.76 -2.19
N PRO A 39 13.93 6.29 -1.59
CA PRO A 39 15.26 6.47 -2.12
C PRO A 39 15.46 5.61 -3.38
N ARG A 40 15.82 6.24 -4.50
CA ARG A 40 16.05 5.57 -5.78
C ARG A 40 17.04 6.35 -6.62
N PHE A 41 17.89 5.63 -7.36
CA PHE A 41 18.90 6.19 -8.28
C PHE A 41 19.93 7.15 -7.68
N GLY A 42 20.04 7.22 -6.35
CA GLY A 42 20.84 8.28 -5.70
C GLY A 42 20.24 9.69 -5.84
N LEU A 43 19.02 9.82 -6.38
CA LEU A 43 18.30 11.08 -6.53
C LEU A 43 17.28 11.25 -5.39
N VAL A 44 17.16 12.47 -4.88
CA VAL A 44 16.03 12.82 -4.01
C VAL A 44 14.74 12.82 -4.83
N PRO A 45 13.57 12.59 -4.21
CA PRO A 45 12.31 12.65 -4.94
C PRO A 45 12.16 13.98 -5.68
N HIS A 46 11.64 13.92 -6.90
CA HIS A 46 11.42 15.07 -7.77
C HIS A 46 10.30 15.97 -7.23
N PRO A 47 10.26 17.31 -7.51
CA PRO A 47 9.13 18.16 -7.13
C PRO A 47 7.74 17.62 -7.55
N ILE A 48 7.65 16.97 -8.72
CA ILE A 48 6.41 16.32 -9.20
C ILE A 48 5.97 15.17 -8.27
N GLU A 49 6.92 14.39 -7.73
CA GLU A 49 6.64 13.34 -6.76
C GLU A 49 6.14 13.93 -5.43
N TYR A 50 6.72 15.04 -4.96
CA TYR A 50 6.22 15.73 -3.77
C TYR A 50 4.83 16.36 -3.96
N LYS A 51 4.51 16.85 -5.17
CA LYS A 51 3.13 17.29 -5.51
C LYS A 51 2.15 16.13 -5.41
N ALA A 52 2.50 14.96 -5.95
CA ALA A 52 1.70 13.75 -5.81
C ALA A 52 1.56 13.31 -4.33
N LEU A 53 2.61 13.42 -3.52
CA LEU A 53 2.56 13.15 -2.07
C LEU A 53 1.59 14.07 -1.34
N LYS A 54 1.61 15.37 -1.66
CA LYS A 54 0.66 16.36 -1.12
C LYS A 54 -0.78 16.02 -1.49
N GLU A 55 -1.03 15.69 -2.75
CA GLU A 55 -2.36 15.29 -3.24
C GLU A 55 -2.86 14.02 -2.56
N ALA A 56 -1.99 13.02 -2.39
CA ALA A 56 -2.30 11.77 -1.73
C ALA A 56 -2.61 11.98 -0.23
N ARG A 57 -1.81 12.78 0.49
CA ARG A 57 -2.07 13.17 1.88
C ARG A 57 -3.42 13.87 2.05
N ASN A 58 -3.70 14.86 1.20
CA ASN A 58 -5.00 15.55 1.20
C ASN A 58 -6.16 14.58 0.94
N SER A 59 -5.96 13.58 0.07
CA SER A 59 -6.98 12.59 -0.24
C SER A 59 -7.22 11.64 0.94
N LEU A 60 -6.16 11.16 1.59
CA LEU A 60 -6.27 10.39 2.83
C LEU A 60 -7.06 11.15 3.90
N GLU A 61 -6.76 12.43 4.14
CA GLU A 61 -7.51 13.25 5.11
C GLU A 61 -9.01 13.33 4.76
N ARG A 62 -9.35 13.56 3.48
CA ARG A 62 -10.76 13.63 3.04
C ARG A 62 -11.52 12.31 3.22
N PHE A 63 -10.87 11.17 2.97
CA PHE A 63 -11.50 9.87 3.11
C PHE A 63 -11.50 9.37 4.55
N ALA A 64 -10.51 9.76 5.37
CA ALA A 64 -10.49 9.48 6.79
C ALA A 64 -11.70 10.10 7.51
N ILE A 65 -12.11 11.32 7.14
CA ILE A 65 -13.34 11.95 7.66
C ILE A 65 -14.56 11.04 7.46
N LYS A 66 -14.67 10.41 6.28
CA LYS A 66 -15.81 9.57 5.88
C LYS A 66 -15.75 8.15 6.44
N ALA A 67 -14.58 7.67 6.85
CA ALA A 67 -14.38 6.29 7.28
C ALA A 67 -14.97 6.04 8.67
N ASP A 68 -15.58 4.87 8.87
CA ASP A 68 -16.05 4.38 10.16
C ASP A 68 -14.90 3.73 10.93
N ALA A 69 -14.04 3.01 10.22
CA ALA A 69 -12.82 2.39 10.74
C ALA A 69 -11.65 2.52 9.76
N ILE A 70 -10.43 2.43 10.29
CA ILE A 70 -9.19 2.50 9.50
C ILE A 70 -8.36 1.26 9.78
N THR A 71 -7.82 0.62 8.74
CA THR A 71 -7.01 -0.59 8.90
C THR A 71 -5.52 -0.30 8.79
N ILE A 72 -4.72 -1.11 9.48
CA ILE A 72 -3.26 -1.16 9.34
C ILE A 72 -2.84 -2.62 9.19
N SER A 73 -2.55 -3.04 7.97
CA SER A 73 -2.13 -4.42 7.65
C SER A 73 -0.76 -4.75 8.21
N HIS A 74 0.14 -3.76 8.24
CA HIS A 74 1.51 -3.84 8.75
C HIS A 74 2.13 -2.42 8.86
N TYR A 75 3.35 -2.33 9.39
CA TYR A 75 3.97 -1.06 9.80
C TYR A 75 5.09 -0.55 8.87
N HIS A 76 4.90 -0.69 7.55
CA HIS A 76 5.67 0.07 6.55
C HIS A 76 5.05 1.46 6.32
N PHE A 77 5.87 2.48 6.07
CA PHE A 77 5.40 3.89 6.09
C PHE A 77 4.48 4.26 4.92
N ASP A 78 4.44 3.42 3.89
CA ASP A 78 3.50 3.43 2.77
C ASP A 78 2.17 2.69 3.08
N HIS A 79 2.02 2.13 4.30
CA HIS A 79 0.79 1.43 4.73
C HIS A 79 0.16 2.02 6.00
N TYR A 80 0.85 2.88 6.75
CA TYR A 80 0.25 3.65 7.84
C TYR A 80 0.83 5.06 7.95
N THR A 81 0.06 5.97 8.56
CA THR A 81 0.47 7.34 8.86
C THR A 81 1.17 7.37 10.22
N ALA A 82 2.49 7.56 10.22
CA ALA A 82 3.29 7.52 11.43
C ALA A 82 3.17 8.79 12.29
N THR A 83 3.25 8.61 13.60
CA THR A 83 2.99 9.61 14.64
C THR A 83 4.24 10.39 15.08
N TRP A 84 5.07 10.85 14.13
CA TRP A 84 6.29 11.60 14.47
C TRP A 84 5.98 12.94 15.15
N ASN A 85 6.71 13.28 16.21
CA ASN A 85 6.50 14.54 16.95
C ASN A 85 6.58 15.80 16.07
N SER A 86 7.39 15.78 15.02
CA SER A 86 7.50 16.83 14.02
C SER A 86 7.34 16.22 12.63
N ILE A 87 7.04 17.06 11.64
CA ILE A 87 6.91 16.60 10.26
C ILE A 87 8.18 15.90 9.77
N GLU A 88 8.01 14.71 9.19
CA GLU A 88 9.05 14.03 8.44
C GLU A 88 8.96 14.52 6.99
N ALA A 89 9.75 15.56 6.69
CA ALA A 89 9.57 16.39 5.50
C ALA A 89 10.10 15.77 4.20
N LYS A 90 10.87 14.68 4.28
CA LYS A 90 11.56 14.12 3.11
C LYS A 90 10.80 13.00 2.43
N TRP A 91 10.21 12.08 3.18
CA TRP A 91 9.67 10.85 2.59
C TRP A 91 8.17 10.75 2.71
N THR A 92 7.62 11.13 3.84
CA THR A 92 6.24 10.74 4.18
C THR A 92 5.32 11.93 4.36
N TRP A 93 5.84 13.08 4.80
CA TRP A 93 5.08 14.23 5.25
C TRP A 93 4.07 13.88 6.35
N SER A 94 4.42 12.91 7.19
CA SER A 94 3.62 12.55 8.36
C SER A 94 4.15 13.26 9.61
N SER A 95 3.26 13.48 10.56
CA SER A 95 3.50 14.05 11.88
C SER A 95 2.40 13.58 12.84
N TYR A 96 2.48 14.00 14.10
CA TYR A 96 1.41 13.84 15.07
C TYR A 96 0.10 14.43 14.55
N ASP A 97 0.11 15.70 14.14
CA ASP A 97 -1.10 16.39 13.65
C ASP A 97 -1.68 15.73 12.39
N VAL A 98 -0.83 15.25 11.49
CA VAL A 98 -1.28 14.52 10.29
C VAL A 98 -1.91 13.18 10.70
N ALA A 99 -1.29 12.44 11.62
CA ALA A 99 -1.84 11.18 12.12
C ALA A 99 -3.17 11.40 12.88
N GLU A 100 -3.28 12.46 13.68
CA GLU A 100 -4.50 12.82 14.40
C GLU A 100 -5.65 13.12 13.43
N LYS A 101 -5.40 13.85 12.34
CA LYS A 101 -6.42 14.09 11.30
C LYS A 101 -6.91 12.81 10.62
N ILE A 102 -6.07 11.79 10.52
CA ILE A 102 -6.42 10.51 9.90
C ILE A 102 -7.17 9.62 10.90
N TYR A 103 -6.60 9.39 12.08
CA TYR A 103 -7.09 8.36 12.99
C TYR A 103 -7.91 8.92 14.17
N GLY A 104 -8.02 10.24 14.33
CA GLY A 104 -8.71 10.90 15.42
C GLY A 104 -10.18 10.46 15.55
N GLY A 105 -10.54 9.94 16.72
CA GLY A 105 -11.88 9.42 17.01
C GLY A 105 -12.28 8.16 16.22
N LYS A 106 -11.35 7.55 15.47
CA LYS A 106 -11.61 6.33 14.68
C LYS A 106 -11.27 5.07 15.46
N VAL A 107 -11.96 3.99 15.11
CA VAL A 107 -11.51 2.64 15.48
C VAL A 107 -10.42 2.23 14.49
N VAL A 108 -9.25 1.87 15.00
CA VAL A 108 -8.12 1.39 14.20
C VAL A 108 -8.04 -0.13 14.32
N LEU A 109 -8.23 -0.83 13.21
CA LEU A 109 -8.11 -2.30 13.11
C LEU A 109 -6.70 -2.62 12.62
N ALA A 110 -5.80 -2.96 13.53
CA ALA A 110 -4.38 -3.05 13.23
C ALA A 110 -3.83 -4.47 13.39
N LYS A 111 -2.77 -4.79 12.65
CA LYS A 111 -1.91 -5.94 12.96
C LYS A 111 -1.32 -5.81 14.36
N ASP A 112 -1.30 -6.90 15.12
CA ASP A 112 -0.63 -6.97 16.41
C ASP A 112 0.87 -6.72 16.22
N TYR A 113 1.37 -5.68 16.90
CA TYR A 113 2.79 -5.34 16.87
C TYR A 113 3.63 -6.26 17.76
N GLN A 114 3.01 -7.14 18.54
CA GLN A 114 3.65 -8.06 19.46
C GLN A 114 3.80 -9.47 18.87
N ASP A 115 2.99 -9.84 17.89
CA ASP A 115 2.93 -11.20 17.36
C ASP A 115 3.24 -11.31 15.87
N TYR A 116 3.95 -12.37 15.48
CA TYR A 116 4.46 -12.65 14.11
C TYR A 116 4.86 -11.38 13.35
N ILE A 117 5.94 -10.73 13.79
CA ILE A 117 6.35 -9.42 13.28
C ILE A 117 7.86 -9.20 13.46
N ASN A 118 8.49 -8.55 12.49
CA ASN A 118 9.92 -8.23 12.55
C ASN A 118 10.21 -7.09 13.55
N ALA A 119 11.47 -6.96 13.97
CA ALA A 119 11.87 -5.99 15.01
C ALA A 119 11.59 -4.52 14.64
N SER A 120 11.78 -4.14 13.37
CA SER A 120 11.54 -2.77 12.90
C SER A 120 10.05 -2.42 12.98
N GLN A 121 9.20 -3.32 12.49
CA GLN A 121 7.75 -3.16 12.50
C GLN A 121 7.18 -3.24 13.93
N ARG A 122 7.71 -4.11 14.79
CA ARG A 122 7.39 -4.17 16.23
C ARG A 122 7.61 -2.82 16.90
N ARG A 123 8.79 -2.22 16.68
CA ARG A 123 9.12 -0.89 17.23
C ARG A 123 8.15 0.18 16.72
N ARG A 124 7.84 0.16 15.42
CA ARG A 124 6.92 1.13 14.80
C ARG A 124 5.50 1.00 15.34
N GLY A 125 4.96 -0.22 15.43
CA GLY A 125 3.63 -0.46 15.99
C GLY A 125 3.53 -0.15 17.49
N TRP A 126 4.60 -0.39 18.26
CA TRP A 126 4.68 0.05 19.65
C TRP A 126 4.67 1.59 19.77
N ILE A 127 5.46 2.31 18.96
CA ILE A 127 5.45 3.79 18.95
C ILE A 127 4.07 4.30 18.54
N PHE A 128 3.50 3.73 17.47
CA PHE A 128 2.18 4.11 16.99
C PHE A 128 1.13 3.94 18.08
N SER A 129 1.02 2.74 18.68
CA SER A 129 0.03 2.48 19.73
C SER A 129 0.17 3.43 20.92
N LYS A 130 1.38 3.69 21.40
CA LYS A 130 1.59 4.61 22.54
C LYS A 130 1.22 6.06 22.26
N ILE A 131 1.39 6.53 21.03
CA ILE A 131 1.11 7.93 20.69
C ILE A 131 -0.35 8.09 20.22
N ALA A 132 -0.84 7.17 19.41
CA ALA A 132 -2.17 7.21 18.81
C ALA A 132 -3.29 7.00 19.84
N ASP A 133 -3.05 6.26 20.92
CA ASP A 133 -3.98 6.07 22.06
C ASP A 133 -4.54 7.39 22.63
N LYS A 134 -3.83 8.51 22.42
CA LYS A 134 -4.25 9.85 22.86
C LYS A 134 -5.40 10.44 22.04
N PHE A 135 -5.60 10.00 20.80
CA PHE A 135 -6.58 10.62 19.88
C PHE A 135 -7.48 9.62 19.16
N VAL A 136 -7.09 8.35 19.05
CA VAL A 136 -7.95 7.31 18.45
C VAL A 136 -9.09 6.97 19.41
N LYS A 137 -10.21 6.47 18.88
CA LYS A 137 -11.28 5.94 19.73
C LYS A 137 -10.84 4.63 20.38
N GLU A 138 -10.21 3.76 19.60
CA GLU A 138 -9.75 2.44 20.04
C GLU A 138 -8.76 1.88 19.02
N ILE A 139 -7.77 1.11 19.48
CA ILE A 139 -6.93 0.25 18.63
C ILE A 139 -7.29 -1.20 18.93
N LYS A 140 -7.78 -1.93 17.93
CA LYS A 140 -8.06 -3.37 18.01
C LYS A 140 -7.02 -4.14 17.21
N TYR A 141 -6.40 -5.13 17.84
CA TYR A 141 -5.55 -6.08 17.14
C TYR A 141 -6.39 -7.21 16.56
N VAL A 142 -6.28 -7.42 15.24
CA VAL A 142 -7.25 -8.18 14.45
C VAL A 142 -6.69 -9.41 13.76
N ASP A 143 -5.46 -9.81 14.06
CA ASP A 143 -4.84 -11.03 13.53
C ASP A 143 -5.79 -12.24 13.72
N SER A 144 -6.09 -12.96 12.63
CA SER A 144 -6.99 -14.13 12.63
C SER A 144 -8.41 -13.87 13.17
N SER A 145 -8.95 -12.66 12.97
CA SER A 145 -10.27 -12.29 13.49
C SER A 145 -11.30 -12.06 12.39
N THR A 146 -12.57 -12.05 12.78
CA THR A 146 -13.69 -11.70 11.91
C THR A 146 -14.64 -10.79 12.66
N ILE A 147 -15.11 -9.74 11.99
CA ILE A 147 -15.98 -8.71 12.54
C ILE A 147 -17.19 -8.56 11.62
N GLU A 148 -18.38 -8.56 12.21
CA GLU A 148 -19.64 -8.35 11.50
C GLU A 148 -20.11 -6.89 11.66
N PHE A 149 -20.42 -6.26 10.53
CA PHE A 149 -21.10 -4.96 10.47
C PHE A 149 -22.38 -5.14 9.66
N GLY A 150 -23.52 -5.30 10.34
CA GLY A 150 -24.78 -5.61 9.65
C GLY A 150 -24.65 -6.90 8.84
N GLU A 151 -24.81 -6.81 7.52
CA GLU A 151 -24.67 -7.94 6.59
C GLU A 151 -23.26 -8.02 5.96
N THR A 152 -22.36 -7.10 6.32
CA THR A 152 -20.97 -7.08 5.86
C THR A 152 -20.07 -7.86 6.82
N LEU A 153 -19.37 -8.86 6.29
CA LEU A 153 -18.34 -9.61 7.01
C LEU A 153 -16.95 -9.05 6.67
N ILE A 154 -16.18 -8.72 7.70
CA ILE A 154 -14.79 -8.26 7.59
C ILE A 154 -13.89 -9.29 8.26
N SER A 155 -13.12 -10.04 7.48
CA SER A 155 -12.25 -11.10 7.97
C SER A 155 -10.78 -10.74 7.75
N PHE A 156 -9.98 -10.85 8.79
CA PHE A 156 -8.54 -10.66 8.74
C PHE A 156 -7.85 -12.01 8.76
N SER A 157 -6.87 -12.18 7.86
CA SER A 157 -6.11 -13.43 7.80
C SER A 157 -5.31 -13.66 9.09
N GLN A 158 -4.79 -14.88 9.24
CA GLN A 158 -3.60 -15.08 10.06
C GLN A 158 -2.42 -14.25 9.51
N PRO A 159 -1.37 -13.97 10.31
CA PRO A 159 -0.15 -13.35 9.81
C PRO A 159 0.44 -14.15 8.64
N LEU A 160 0.46 -13.56 7.45
CA LEU A 160 0.99 -14.17 6.23
C LEU A 160 2.35 -13.57 5.86
N PRO A 161 3.26 -14.34 5.24
CA PRO A 161 4.57 -13.82 4.85
C PRO A 161 4.45 -12.57 3.96
N HIS A 162 5.22 -11.55 4.30
CA HIS A 162 5.32 -10.30 3.53
C HIS A 162 5.92 -10.55 2.12
N GLY A 163 6.84 -11.50 2.01
CA GLY A 163 7.44 -11.89 0.73
C GLY A 163 7.69 -13.39 0.70
N GLU A 164 8.95 -13.79 0.58
CA GLU A 164 9.32 -15.20 0.60
C GLU A 164 8.98 -15.88 1.94
N ASP A 165 8.60 -17.15 1.85
CA ASP A 165 8.40 -18.02 3.00
C ASP A 165 9.66 -18.08 3.88
N ASP A 166 9.44 -18.12 5.20
CA ASP A 166 10.47 -18.36 6.22
C ASP A 166 11.64 -17.34 6.21
N THR A 167 11.36 -16.10 5.78
CA THR A 167 12.31 -14.99 5.83
C THR A 167 12.07 -14.02 6.98
N ARG A 168 13.06 -13.18 7.28
CA ARG A 168 12.97 -12.14 8.31
C ARG A 168 12.20 -10.88 7.85
N LEU A 169 11.64 -10.88 6.65
CA LEU A 169 10.96 -9.71 6.07
C LEU A 169 9.73 -9.31 6.91
N GLY A 170 9.11 -10.28 7.57
CA GLY A 170 7.98 -10.07 8.46
C GLY A 170 6.68 -10.61 7.88
N PHE A 171 5.58 -10.18 8.48
CA PHE A 171 4.25 -10.68 8.16
C PHE A 171 3.29 -9.51 8.01
N VAL A 172 2.28 -9.70 7.17
CA VAL A 172 1.20 -8.73 6.93
C VAL A 172 -0.14 -9.43 7.02
N LEU A 173 -1.20 -8.66 7.28
CA LEU A 173 -2.57 -9.17 7.26
C LEU A 173 -3.21 -8.91 5.89
N SER A 174 -3.92 -9.91 5.39
CA SER A 174 -4.92 -9.71 4.35
C SER A 174 -6.27 -9.37 4.98
N LEU A 175 -7.08 -8.60 4.26
CA LEU A 175 -8.44 -8.24 4.65
C LEU A 175 -9.42 -8.71 3.59
N GLN A 176 -10.38 -9.53 3.98
CA GLN A 176 -11.53 -9.92 3.18
C GLN A 176 -12.75 -9.10 3.59
N ILE A 177 -13.48 -8.56 2.61
CA ILE A 177 -14.72 -7.82 2.80
C ILE A 177 -15.79 -8.51 1.95
N LYS A 178 -16.73 -9.18 2.62
CA LYS A 178 -17.81 -9.93 1.98
C LYS A 178 -19.16 -9.29 2.28
N HIS A 179 -19.95 -9.03 1.26
CA HIS A 179 -21.31 -8.48 1.39
C HIS A 179 -22.19 -8.96 0.23
N GLY A 180 -23.18 -9.81 0.54
CA GLY A 180 -23.94 -10.54 -0.47
C GLY A 180 -23.05 -11.46 -1.31
N ASP A 181 -23.17 -11.36 -2.64
CA ASP A 181 -22.37 -12.14 -3.60
C ASP A 181 -21.01 -11.50 -3.91
N GLU A 182 -20.71 -10.33 -3.35
CA GLU A 182 -19.47 -9.59 -3.58
C GLU A 182 -18.43 -9.93 -2.50
N ASP A 183 -17.22 -10.30 -2.93
CA ASP A 183 -16.13 -10.73 -2.08
C ASP A 183 -14.82 -10.08 -2.53
N LEU A 184 -14.39 -9.07 -1.78
CA LEU A 184 -13.14 -8.36 -2.02
C LEU A 184 -12.06 -8.88 -1.07
N LEU A 185 -10.98 -9.42 -1.61
CA LEU A 185 -9.76 -9.70 -0.87
C LEU A 185 -8.71 -8.62 -1.12
N TYR A 186 -8.15 -8.08 -0.06
CA TYR A 186 -7.05 -7.13 -0.09
C TYR A 186 -5.78 -7.77 0.47
N CYS A 187 -4.75 -7.83 -0.36
CA CYS A 187 -3.47 -8.47 -0.11
C CYS A 187 -2.35 -7.44 -0.33
N PRO A 188 -2.07 -6.57 0.66
CA PRO A 188 -1.30 -5.35 0.43
C PRO A 188 0.11 -5.67 -0.09
N ASP A 189 0.97 -6.20 0.77
CA ASP A 189 2.39 -6.29 0.46
C ASP A 189 2.84 -7.75 0.59
N PHE A 190 2.34 -8.59 -0.34
CA PHE A 190 2.70 -10.01 -0.47
C PHE A 190 3.78 -10.28 -1.53
N GLN A 191 4.13 -9.26 -2.32
CA GLN A 191 5.09 -9.37 -3.41
C GLN A 191 4.67 -10.38 -4.51
N GLY A 192 3.36 -10.43 -4.81
CA GLY A 192 2.79 -11.15 -5.95
C GLY A 192 2.55 -12.65 -5.77
N PRO A 193 1.90 -13.11 -4.70
CA PRO A 193 2.70 -13.57 -3.57
C PRO A 193 3.90 -14.47 -3.95
N MET A 194 5.11 -14.15 -3.47
CA MET A 194 6.27 -15.08 -3.58
C MET A 194 6.16 -16.28 -2.62
N SER A 195 5.28 -16.18 -1.61
CA SER A 195 4.97 -17.24 -0.65
C SER A 195 3.89 -18.20 -1.18
N ASN A 196 4.09 -19.49 -0.95
CA ASN A 196 3.04 -20.48 -1.24
C ASN A 196 1.91 -20.42 -0.21
N LYS A 197 2.23 -20.10 1.06
CA LYS A 197 1.21 -19.93 2.12
C LYS A 197 0.23 -18.81 1.76
N ALA A 198 0.74 -17.69 1.24
CA ALA A 198 -0.11 -16.59 0.79
C ALA A 198 -0.90 -16.92 -0.49
N LEU A 199 -0.30 -17.67 -1.43
CA LEU A 199 -1.02 -18.18 -2.59
C LEU A 199 -2.18 -19.09 -2.19
N ASP A 200 -1.92 -20.08 -1.36
CA ASP A 200 -2.91 -21.08 -0.94
C ASP A 200 -4.08 -20.40 -0.22
N TYR A 201 -3.80 -19.43 0.65
CA TYR A 201 -4.82 -18.60 1.29
C TYR A 201 -5.71 -17.86 0.28
N ILE A 202 -5.12 -17.18 -0.72
CA ILE A 202 -5.89 -16.47 -1.75
C ILE A 202 -6.77 -17.44 -2.55
N LEU A 203 -6.24 -18.61 -2.90
CA LEU A 203 -6.98 -19.63 -3.65
C LEU A 203 -8.09 -20.29 -2.82
N GLU A 204 -7.90 -20.44 -1.51
CA GLU A 204 -8.91 -20.96 -0.59
C GLU A 204 -10.05 -19.97 -0.40
N VAL A 205 -9.74 -18.68 -0.23
CA VAL A 205 -10.75 -17.60 -0.14
C VAL A 205 -11.57 -17.51 -1.43
N SER A 206 -10.94 -17.72 -2.58
CA SER A 206 -11.58 -17.66 -3.91
C SER A 206 -12.43 -16.38 -4.13
N PRO A 207 -11.84 -15.17 -3.97
CA PRO A 207 -12.58 -13.92 -4.01
C PRO A 207 -13.07 -13.57 -5.42
N THR A 208 -14.12 -12.75 -5.51
CA THR A 208 -14.58 -12.20 -6.80
C THR A 208 -13.71 -11.03 -7.26
N LYS A 209 -13.12 -10.30 -6.30
CA LYS A 209 -12.23 -9.17 -6.54
C LYS A 209 -10.99 -9.28 -5.66
N LEU A 210 -9.82 -9.03 -6.22
CA LEU A 210 -8.55 -9.04 -5.51
C LEU A 210 -7.84 -7.70 -5.70
N ILE A 211 -7.31 -7.12 -4.62
CA ILE A 211 -6.29 -6.07 -4.68
C ILE A 211 -4.99 -6.68 -4.17
N ILE A 212 -3.91 -6.60 -4.94
CA ILE A 212 -2.63 -7.23 -4.56
C ILE A 212 -1.39 -6.44 -4.98
N GLY A 213 -0.39 -6.37 -4.09
CA GLY A 213 0.94 -5.87 -4.43
C GLY A 213 1.74 -6.88 -5.26
N GLY A 214 2.30 -6.45 -6.39
CA GLY A 214 3.05 -7.35 -7.28
C GLY A 214 4.54 -7.57 -6.88
N PRO A 215 5.27 -8.48 -7.58
CA PRO A 215 6.66 -8.80 -7.26
C PRO A 215 7.61 -7.59 -7.44
N PRO A 216 8.62 -7.41 -6.57
CA PRO A 216 9.53 -6.26 -6.61
C PRO A 216 10.62 -6.43 -7.67
N LEU A 217 10.26 -6.34 -8.97
CA LEU A 217 11.19 -6.48 -10.11
C LEU A 217 12.49 -5.68 -9.95
N TYR A 218 12.38 -4.44 -9.50
CA TYR A 218 13.49 -3.51 -9.28
C TYR A 218 14.53 -3.97 -8.22
N LEU A 219 14.25 -5.05 -7.48
CA LEU A 219 15.16 -5.65 -6.49
C LEU A 219 15.83 -6.94 -6.98
N SER A 220 15.49 -7.42 -8.18
CA SER A 220 15.95 -8.69 -8.74
C SER A 220 17.46 -8.77 -8.84
N GLY A 221 18.03 -9.87 -8.35
CA GLY A 221 19.46 -10.17 -8.44
C GLY A 221 20.35 -9.31 -7.53
N TYR A 222 19.77 -8.38 -6.76
CA TYR A 222 20.49 -7.51 -5.84
C TYR A 222 20.06 -7.74 -4.38
N LYS A 223 18.78 -7.48 -4.08
CA LYS A 223 18.22 -7.66 -2.72
C LYS A 223 17.28 -8.84 -2.61
N VAL A 224 16.69 -9.27 -3.72
CA VAL A 224 15.77 -10.41 -3.78
C VAL A 224 16.29 -11.38 -4.85
N PRO A 225 16.36 -12.70 -4.58
CA PRO A 225 16.75 -13.68 -5.57
C PRO A 225 15.81 -13.65 -6.79
N ALA A 226 16.37 -13.72 -8.00
CA ALA A 226 15.57 -13.71 -9.24
C ALA A 226 14.51 -14.82 -9.28
N ARG A 227 14.87 -16.03 -8.84
CA ARG A 227 13.95 -17.18 -8.70
C ARG A 227 12.71 -16.88 -7.85
N SER A 228 12.83 -16.01 -6.85
CA SER A 228 11.74 -15.69 -5.93
C SER A 228 10.75 -14.74 -6.60
N ILE A 229 11.26 -13.79 -7.38
CA ILE A 229 10.45 -12.91 -8.21
C ILE A 229 9.73 -13.70 -9.31
N GLU A 230 10.41 -14.64 -9.97
CA GLU A 230 9.82 -15.56 -10.95
C GLU A 230 8.69 -16.37 -10.33
N LYS A 231 8.92 -16.96 -9.16
CA LYS A 231 7.87 -17.65 -8.38
C LYS A 231 6.68 -16.74 -8.07
N GLY A 232 6.91 -15.46 -7.75
CA GLY A 232 5.82 -14.48 -7.61
C GLY A 232 5.02 -14.34 -8.91
N PHE A 233 5.67 -14.20 -10.07
CA PHE A 233 4.93 -14.17 -11.34
C PHE A 233 4.16 -15.46 -11.62
N GLU A 234 4.73 -16.63 -11.35
CA GLU A 234 4.04 -17.92 -11.48
C GLU A 234 2.79 -18.01 -10.59
N ASN A 235 2.91 -17.57 -9.34
CA ASN A 235 1.80 -17.55 -8.40
C ASN A 235 0.73 -16.53 -8.81
N LEU A 236 1.12 -15.33 -9.26
CA LEU A 236 0.18 -14.37 -9.83
C LEU A 236 -0.58 -14.97 -11.02
N MET A 237 0.11 -15.64 -11.95
CA MET A 237 -0.55 -16.29 -13.10
C MET A 237 -1.62 -17.29 -12.66
N ARG A 238 -1.35 -18.09 -11.61
CA ARG A 238 -2.34 -19.02 -11.04
C ARG A 238 -3.56 -18.32 -10.44
N ILE A 239 -3.36 -17.15 -9.81
CA ILE A 239 -4.42 -16.35 -9.19
C ILE A 239 -5.29 -15.70 -10.27
N ILE A 240 -4.68 -14.99 -11.22
CA ILE A 240 -5.40 -14.21 -12.24
C ILE A 240 -6.19 -15.09 -13.21
N SER A 241 -5.85 -16.37 -13.35
CA SER A 241 -6.64 -17.35 -14.10
C SER A 241 -7.95 -17.74 -13.40
N LYS A 242 -8.12 -17.40 -12.11
CA LYS A 242 -9.27 -17.80 -11.30
C LYS A 242 -10.07 -16.64 -10.72
N VAL A 243 -9.44 -15.50 -10.45
CA VAL A 243 -10.09 -14.33 -9.86
C VAL A 243 -10.64 -13.42 -10.96
N PRO A 244 -11.96 -13.16 -11.02
CA PRO A 244 -12.60 -12.38 -12.09
C PRO A 244 -12.01 -10.98 -12.29
N LEU A 245 -11.73 -10.26 -11.21
CA LEU A 245 -11.12 -8.94 -11.25
C LEU A 245 -9.94 -8.86 -10.29
N THR A 246 -8.75 -8.59 -10.81
CA THR A 246 -7.55 -8.33 -9.99
C THR A 246 -7.04 -6.91 -10.22
N ILE A 247 -6.80 -6.17 -9.14
CA ILE A 247 -6.16 -4.86 -9.14
C ILE A 247 -4.73 -5.03 -8.63
N ILE A 248 -3.73 -4.85 -9.50
CA ILE A 248 -2.30 -5.03 -9.18
C ILE A 248 -1.56 -3.70 -9.17
N ASP A 249 -0.80 -3.42 -8.12
CA ASP A 249 -0.01 -2.20 -7.99
C ASP A 249 1.24 -2.42 -7.10
N HIS A 250 1.70 -1.35 -6.45
CA HIS A 250 2.73 -1.38 -5.43
C HIS A 250 4.14 -1.69 -5.95
N HIS A 251 4.80 -2.70 -5.38
CA HIS A 251 6.18 -3.05 -5.69
C HIS A 251 6.47 -3.31 -7.17
N LEU A 252 5.53 -3.92 -7.90
CA LEU A 252 5.69 -4.16 -9.35
C LEU A 252 5.91 -2.85 -10.11
N MET A 253 5.21 -1.78 -9.72
CA MET A 253 5.15 -0.49 -10.41
C MET A 253 6.33 0.44 -10.12
N ARG A 254 7.31 -0.03 -9.33
CA ARG A 254 8.55 0.71 -9.05
C ARG A 254 9.63 0.49 -10.12
N ASP A 255 9.37 -0.38 -11.09
CA ASP A 255 10.26 -0.70 -12.21
C ASP A 255 9.79 -0.01 -13.50
N GLU A 256 10.72 0.42 -14.37
CA GLU A 256 10.40 1.08 -15.64
C GLU A 256 9.69 0.13 -16.63
N LYS A 257 9.93 -1.19 -16.51
CA LYS A 257 9.31 -2.23 -17.36
C LYS A 257 8.04 -2.82 -16.75
N ALA A 258 7.55 -2.24 -15.66
CA ALA A 258 6.39 -2.77 -14.93
C ALA A 258 5.14 -2.93 -15.80
N LEU A 259 4.84 -1.92 -16.64
CA LEU A 259 3.65 -1.92 -17.48
C LEU A 259 3.73 -2.96 -18.60
N GLU A 260 4.91 -3.20 -19.17
CA GLU A 260 5.15 -4.27 -20.14
C GLU A 260 4.88 -5.64 -19.49
N ARG A 261 5.38 -5.85 -18.27
CA ARG A 261 5.16 -7.11 -17.54
C ARG A 261 3.70 -7.29 -17.14
N LEU A 262 3.03 -6.21 -16.74
CA LEU A 262 1.60 -6.23 -16.44
C LEU A 262 0.78 -6.57 -17.70
N GLN A 263 1.18 -6.09 -18.87
CA GLN A 263 0.48 -6.37 -20.13
C GLN A 263 0.45 -7.88 -20.43
N GLY A 264 1.56 -8.60 -20.25
CA GLY A 264 1.58 -10.05 -20.37
C GLY A 264 0.64 -10.77 -19.38
N LEU A 265 0.53 -10.26 -18.14
CA LEU A 265 -0.44 -10.79 -17.18
C LEU A 265 -1.89 -10.52 -17.60
N LYS A 266 -2.18 -9.33 -18.15
CA LYS A 266 -3.52 -8.98 -18.66
C LYS A 266 -3.97 -9.92 -19.77
N GLU A 267 -3.07 -10.27 -20.67
CA GLU A 267 -3.34 -11.22 -21.77
C GLU A 267 -3.71 -12.61 -21.23
N ILE A 268 -2.97 -13.11 -20.24
CA ILE A 268 -3.26 -14.39 -19.58
C ILE A 268 -4.61 -14.34 -18.88
N ALA A 269 -4.90 -13.30 -18.08
CA ALA A 269 -6.19 -13.16 -17.41
C ALA A 269 -7.36 -13.14 -18.41
N SER A 270 -7.20 -12.43 -19.53
CA SER A 270 -8.21 -12.36 -20.58
C SER A 270 -8.52 -13.71 -21.24
N GLN A 271 -7.53 -14.62 -21.35
CA GLN A 271 -7.76 -15.98 -21.86
C GLN A 271 -8.70 -16.80 -20.96
N HIS A 272 -8.81 -16.41 -19.69
CA HIS A 272 -9.71 -17.01 -18.71
C HIS A 272 -10.99 -16.20 -18.50
N GLY A 273 -11.23 -15.14 -19.28
CA GLY A 273 -12.38 -14.25 -19.11
C GLY A 273 -12.27 -13.30 -17.90
N ASN A 274 -11.07 -13.19 -17.32
CA ASN A 274 -10.78 -12.35 -16.16
C ASN A 274 -10.12 -11.03 -16.58
N SER A 275 -10.10 -10.06 -15.68
CA SER A 275 -9.55 -8.72 -15.91
C SER A 275 -8.50 -8.35 -14.89
N ILE A 276 -7.44 -7.68 -15.35
CA ILE A 276 -6.43 -7.06 -14.50
C ILE A 276 -6.41 -5.56 -14.76
N LEU A 277 -6.39 -4.77 -13.68
CA LEU A 277 -6.26 -3.31 -13.72
C LEU A 277 -5.19 -2.85 -12.73
N THR A 278 -4.62 -1.67 -12.94
CA THR A 278 -3.92 -0.92 -11.89
C THR A 278 -4.89 -0.05 -11.09
N PHE A 279 -4.43 0.61 -10.02
CA PHE A 279 -5.26 1.59 -9.32
C PHE A 279 -5.65 2.75 -10.25
N ALA A 280 -4.71 3.26 -11.04
CA ALA A 280 -4.98 4.33 -12.00
C ALA A 280 -5.99 3.89 -13.07
N GLU A 281 -5.83 2.70 -13.64
CA GLU A 281 -6.73 2.19 -14.69
C GLU A 281 -8.14 1.93 -14.14
N TYR A 282 -8.26 1.40 -12.92
CA TYR A 282 -9.54 1.23 -12.24
C TYR A 282 -10.28 2.57 -12.06
N LEU A 283 -9.54 3.66 -11.88
CA LEU A 283 -10.07 5.03 -11.81
C LEU A 283 -10.27 5.68 -13.19
N GLY A 284 -9.99 4.99 -14.30
CA GLY A 284 -10.02 5.57 -15.65
C GLY A 284 -8.91 6.60 -15.90
N LYS A 285 -7.80 6.53 -15.18
CA LYS A 285 -6.64 7.42 -15.29
C LYS A 285 -5.47 6.74 -15.96
N GLN A 286 -4.54 7.57 -16.46
CA GLN A 286 -3.24 7.09 -16.93
C GLN A 286 -2.32 6.75 -15.75
N ASN A 287 -1.54 5.69 -15.91
CA ASN A 287 -0.52 5.26 -14.96
C ASN A 287 0.61 6.31 -14.86
N ARG A 288 0.94 6.76 -13.65
CA ARG A 288 1.98 7.76 -13.35
C ARG A 288 3.07 7.16 -12.46
N LEU A 289 3.95 6.34 -13.01
CA LEU A 289 5.01 5.63 -12.27
C LEU A 289 6.21 6.57 -11.97
N LEU A 290 5.97 7.67 -11.25
CA LEU A 290 6.93 8.77 -11.12
C LEU A 290 8.29 8.34 -10.55
N GLU A 291 8.31 7.44 -9.57
CA GLU A 291 9.57 6.89 -9.03
C GLU A 291 10.30 6.00 -10.04
N ALA A 292 9.56 5.28 -10.89
CA ALA A 292 10.12 4.39 -11.92
C ALA A 292 10.92 5.18 -12.98
N ILE A 293 10.50 6.43 -13.23
CA ILE A 293 11.09 7.30 -14.25
C ILE A 293 11.79 8.54 -13.69
N ARG A 294 12.21 8.50 -12.41
CA ARG A 294 12.77 9.67 -11.73
C ARG A 294 13.95 10.35 -12.48
N PRO A 295 14.94 9.65 -13.06
CA PRO A 295 16.03 10.24 -13.82
C PRO A 295 15.50 11.06 -15.01
N GLN A 296 14.55 10.48 -15.75
CA GLN A 296 13.88 11.14 -16.86
C GLN A 296 13.16 12.41 -16.40
N LEU A 297 12.54 12.40 -15.21
CA LEU A 297 11.93 13.61 -14.64
C LEU A 297 12.96 14.73 -14.40
N TYR A 298 14.15 14.41 -13.89
CA TYR A 298 15.21 15.40 -13.68
C TYR A 298 15.80 15.93 -14.98
N ASP A 299 15.91 15.08 -16.00
CA ASP A 299 16.43 15.45 -17.31
C ASP A 299 15.45 16.33 -18.10
N GLU A 300 14.17 15.95 -18.12
CA GLU A 300 13.12 16.65 -18.89
C GLU A 300 12.54 17.86 -18.15
N PHE A 301 12.49 17.82 -16.82
CA PHE A 301 11.87 18.84 -15.97
C PHE A 301 12.80 19.26 -14.82
N PRO A 302 13.99 19.81 -15.10
CA PRO A 302 14.96 20.13 -14.06
C PRO A 302 14.35 21.01 -12.95
N PRO A 303 14.56 20.68 -11.65
CA PRO A 303 14.00 21.45 -10.56
C PRO A 303 14.46 22.91 -10.58
N ASP A 304 13.61 23.81 -10.09
CA ASP A 304 13.94 25.23 -9.97
C ASP A 304 15.08 25.50 -8.96
N HIS A 305 15.53 26.75 -8.93
CA HIS A 305 16.64 27.18 -8.08
C HIS A 305 16.37 26.97 -6.57
N ASP A 306 15.13 27.16 -6.12
CA ASP A 306 14.78 27.04 -4.70
C ASP A 306 14.82 25.58 -4.26
N PHE A 307 14.28 24.68 -5.09
CA PHE A 307 14.37 23.25 -4.85
C PHE A 307 15.83 22.77 -4.91
N GLN A 308 16.61 23.23 -5.89
CA GLN A 308 18.04 22.93 -5.96
C GLN A 308 18.80 23.34 -4.70
N ASN A 309 18.44 24.47 -4.09
CA ASN A 309 19.02 24.90 -2.82
C ASN A 309 18.56 24.02 -1.65
N TRP A 310 17.30 23.60 -1.63
CA TRP A 310 16.81 22.61 -0.68
C TRP A 310 17.56 21.26 -0.80
N MET A 311 17.89 20.82 -2.02
CA MET A 311 18.66 19.59 -2.24
C MET A 311 20.07 19.65 -1.65
N LYS A 312 20.66 20.85 -1.50
CA LYS A 312 21.99 21.06 -0.90
C LYS A 312 21.98 20.99 0.62
N LEU A 313 20.80 21.00 1.25
CA LEU A 313 20.68 20.86 2.71
C LEU A 313 21.21 19.49 3.16
N SER A 314 21.70 19.44 4.41
CA SER A 314 22.11 18.17 5.00
C SER A 314 20.95 17.18 5.08
N PRO A 315 21.19 15.85 5.08
CA PRO A 315 20.13 14.85 5.17
C PRO A 315 19.19 15.03 6.37
N VAL A 316 19.72 15.54 7.50
CA VAL A 316 18.93 15.87 8.69
C VAL A 316 18.01 17.06 8.42
N ARG A 317 18.54 18.14 7.82
CA ARG A 317 17.75 19.33 7.47
C ARG A 317 16.66 19.02 6.45
N GLN A 318 16.94 18.20 5.43
CA GLN A 318 15.93 17.76 4.45
C GLN A 318 14.75 17.02 5.09
N ARG A 319 14.97 16.36 6.25
CA ARG A 319 13.91 15.66 6.99
C ARG A 319 13.08 16.58 7.88
N SER A 320 13.52 17.81 8.12
CA SER A 320 12.85 18.77 9.01
C SER A 320 12.29 19.99 8.28
N VAL A 321 12.65 20.20 7.01
CA VAL A 321 12.22 21.33 6.19
C VAL A 321 11.54 20.79 4.95
N LEU A 322 10.28 21.18 4.73
CA LEU A 322 9.55 20.80 3.51
C LEU A 322 10.26 21.34 2.26
N PRO A 323 10.34 20.55 1.17
CA PRO A 323 10.83 21.07 -0.09
C PRO A 323 9.87 22.15 -0.63
N PRO A 324 10.40 23.17 -1.33
CA PRO A 324 9.55 24.10 -2.08
C PRO A 324 8.84 23.36 -3.24
N LEU A 325 7.60 23.74 -3.55
CA LEU A 325 6.76 23.14 -4.61
C LEU A 325 6.17 24.18 -5.55
#